data_AF-A0A133KBW9-F1
#
_entry.id   AF-A0A133KBW9-F1
#
_cell.length_a   1.000
_cell.length_b   1.000
_cell.length_c   1.000
_cell.angle_alpha   90.00
_cell.angle_beta   90.00
_cell.angle_gamma   90.00
#
_symmetry.space_group_name_H-M   'P 1'
#
loop_
_entity.id
_entity.type
_entity.pdbx_description
1 polymer ?
#
loop_
_entity_poly.entity_id
_entity_poly.type
_entity_poly.pdbx_seq_one_letter_code
_entity_poly.pdbx_strand_id
1 'polypeptide(L)'
;MFKQFAERLGVDLPADRLYETLFLVAAKADPDAGGLLNYSYLSGENITKMPAGRPLFVRKPDSAFTLANFIQAQLYAAFAPLKIGMDILKNEEGIKTDVLIAQGGLFKTPVIGQQVLANALNTPITVMSTAGEGGAWGMAVLAVYAKSGNGKQSLEDFLDQNVFTHPESMTLSPEPEGVSGYEAFIKRYEAGLPVESMAVKSI
;
A
#
# COMPACT_ATOMS: atom_id res chain seq x y z
N MET A 1 13.96 14.23 4.26
CA MET A 1 13.44 15.60 4.45
C MET A 1 12.89 15.80 5.87
N PHE A 2 11.81 15.13 6.28
CA PHE A 2 11.21 15.33 7.61
C PHE A 2 12.18 15.10 8.78
N LYS A 3 13.03 14.07 8.72
CA LYS A 3 14.07 13.82 9.72
C LYS A 3 15.05 15.01 9.84
N GLN A 4 15.56 15.49 8.70
CA GLN A 4 16.45 16.66 8.68
C GLN A 4 15.78 17.93 9.24
N PHE A 5 14.47 18.12 9.00
CA PHE A 5 13.71 19.22 9.59
C PHE A 5 13.62 19.09 11.12
N ALA A 6 13.29 17.90 11.64
CA ALA A 6 13.25 17.64 13.08
C ALA A 6 14.63 17.85 13.75
N GLU A 7 15.70 17.31 13.15
CA GLU A 7 17.08 17.50 13.59
C GLU A 7 17.45 18.99 13.63
N ARG A 8 16.99 19.79 12.66
CA ARG A 8 17.24 21.23 12.63
C ARG A 8 16.57 21.99 13.79
N LEU A 9 15.50 21.44 14.34
CA LEU A 9 14.84 21.94 15.55
C LEU A 9 15.45 21.39 16.84
N GLY A 10 16.51 20.57 16.75
CA GLY A 10 17.12 19.91 17.90
C GLY A 10 16.30 18.72 18.42
N VAL A 11 15.38 18.21 17.62
CA VAL A 11 14.53 17.07 17.97
C VAL A 11 15.12 15.81 17.36
N ASP A 12 15.71 14.95 18.21
CA ASP A 12 16.20 13.64 17.81
C ASP A 12 15.05 12.62 17.86
N LEU A 13 14.67 12.08 16.69
CA LEU A 13 13.60 11.11 16.55
C LEU A 13 14.09 9.87 15.80
N PRO A 14 13.86 8.66 16.36
CA PRO A 14 13.98 7.41 15.62
C PRO A 14 13.08 7.44 14.38
N ALA A 15 13.54 6.81 13.29
CA ALA A 15 12.82 6.80 12.02
C ALA A 15 11.40 6.21 12.16
N ASP A 16 11.26 5.11 12.90
CA ASP A 16 9.97 4.46 13.13
C ASP A 16 8.99 5.41 13.79
N ARG A 17 9.41 6.14 14.84
CA ARG A 17 8.56 7.09 15.52
C ARG A 17 8.17 8.28 14.65
N LEU A 18 9.12 8.76 13.84
CA LEU A 18 8.88 9.86 12.90
C LEU A 18 7.81 9.48 11.87
N TYR A 19 7.96 8.33 11.21
CA TYR A 19 7.03 7.91 10.15
C TYR A 19 5.69 7.41 10.70
N GLU A 20 5.67 6.76 11.86
CA GLU A 20 4.43 6.44 12.58
C GLU A 20 3.61 7.71 12.85
N THR A 21 4.26 8.76 13.38
CA THR A 21 3.60 10.05 13.67
C THR A 21 3.10 10.72 12.39
N LEU A 22 3.87 10.65 11.30
CA LEU A 22 3.44 11.17 10.00
C LEU A 22 2.26 10.38 9.45
N PHE A 23 2.26 9.05 9.51
CA PHE A 23 1.14 8.25 9.05
C PHE A 23 -0.13 8.54 9.85
N LEU A 24 -0.05 8.68 11.17
CA LEU A 24 -1.18 9.04 12.02
C LEU A 24 -1.84 10.37 11.63
N VAL A 25 -1.09 11.32 11.06
CA VAL A 25 -1.67 12.59 10.59
C VAL A 25 -2.61 12.41 9.39
N ALA A 26 -2.46 11.32 8.63
CA ALA A 26 -3.28 11.02 7.46
C ALA A 26 -4.74 10.72 7.82
N ALA A 27 -5.01 10.33 9.08
CA ALA A 27 -6.38 10.18 9.59
C ALA A 27 -7.19 11.50 9.59
N LYS A 28 -6.52 12.65 9.40
CA LYS A 28 -7.15 13.98 9.29
C LYS A 28 -7.14 14.51 7.85
N ALA A 29 -6.77 13.69 6.87
CA ALA A 29 -6.74 14.08 5.48
C ALA A 29 -8.15 14.15 4.88
N ASP A 30 -8.31 14.97 3.85
CA ASP A 30 -9.49 14.92 3.01
C ASP A 30 -9.54 13.55 2.30
N PRO A 31 -10.73 12.95 2.10
CA PRO A 31 -10.85 11.62 1.51
C PRO A 31 -10.16 11.45 0.15
N ASP A 32 -10.10 12.49 -0.67
CA ASP A 32 -9.46 12.46 -2.01
C ASP A 32 -8.00 12.96 -2.01
N ALA A 33 -7.38 13.00 -0.83
CA ALA A 33 -6.07 13.58 -0.56
C ALA A 33 -5.94 15.06 -0.94
N GLY A 34 -7.03 15.83 -0.88
CA GLY A 34 -7.03 17.28 -1.04
C GLY A 34 -6.68 17.74 -2.45
N GLY A 35 -6.93 16.91 -3.46
CA GLY A 35 -6.55 17.24 -4.83
C GLY A 35 -5.08 17.01 -5.18
N LEU A 36 -4.28 16.40 -4.30
CA LEU A 36 -2.84 16.20 -4.49
C LEU A 36 -2.54 14.92 -5.27
N LEU A 37 -1.45 14.91 -6.03
CA LEU A 37 -0.94 13.74 -6.74
C LEU A 37 0.55 13.55 -6.46
N ASN A 38 0.94 12.30 -6.32
CA ASN A 38 2.31 11.89 -6.10
C ASN A 38 2.62 10.71 -7.02
N TYR A 39 3.67 10.81 -7.84
CA TYR A 39 4.20 9.70 -8.63
C TYR A 39 5.55 9.35 -8.00
N SER A 40 5.62 8.20 -7.33
CA SER A 40 6.83 7.77 -6.60
C SER A 40 7.73 6.85 -7.43
N TYR A 41 7.65 6.94 -8.76
CA TYR A 41 8.41 6.07 -9.65
C TYR A 41 9.90 6.41 -9.57
N LEU A 42 10.70 5.50 -9.04
CA LEU A 42 12.16 5.64 -8.98
C LEU A 42 12.83 5.01 -10.21
N SER A 43 12.39 3.81 -10.60
CA SER A 43 12.96 3.03 -11.70
C SER A 43 11.99 2.82 -12.88
N GLY A 44 10.77 3.36 -12.80
CA GLY A 44 9.67 3.09 -13.71
C GLY A 44 8.54 2.32 -13.04
N GLU A 45 7.51 1.99 -13.81
CA GLU A 45 6.34 1.24 -13.34
C GLU A 45 5.70 0.50 -14.52
N ASN A 46 5.60 -0.82 -14.42
CA ASN A 46 5.11 -1.68 -15.50
C ASN A 46 3.62 -1.53 -15.72
N ILE A 47 2.82 -1.43 -14.64
CA ILE A 47 1.35 -1.36 -14.75
C ILE A 47 0.94 -0.10 -15.51
N THR A 48 1.56 1.04 -15.20
CA THR A 48 1.29 2.31 -15.89
C THR A 48 2.20 2.55 -17.10
N LYS A 49 2.98 1.54 -17.52
CA LYS A 49 3.84 1.53 -18.72
C LYS A 49 4.89 2.66 -18.74
N MET A 50 5.47 2.99 -17.59
CA MET A 50 6.56 3.97 -17.47
C MET A 50 7.92 3.25 -17.55
N PRO A 51 8.73 3.50 -18.59
CA PRO A 51 10.01 2.79 -18.80
C PRO A 51 11.13 3.25 -17.85
N ALA A 52 10.97 4.41 -17.22
CA ALA A 52 11.84 4.95 -16.18
C ALA A 52 10.98 5.78 -15.21
N GLY A 53 11.54 6.16 -14.06
CA GLY A 53 10.83 6.91 -13.04
C GLY A 53 11.38 8.31 -12.83
N ARG A 54 10.49 9.29 -12.64
CA ARG A 54 10.81 10.60 -12.12
C ARG A 54 9.91 10.87 -10.92
N PRO A 55 10.43 10.89 -9.68
CA PRO A 55 9.59 11.23 -8.55
C PRO A 55 8.98 12.63 -8.70
N LEU A 56 7.65 12.71 -8.75
CA LEU A 56 6.91 13.95 -8.93
C LEU A 56 5.86 14.13 -7.84
N PHE A 57 5.77 15.34 -7.32
CA PHE A 57 4.64 15.77 -6.49
C PHE A 57 3.95 16.94 -7.18
N VAL A 58 2.72 16.74 -7.66
CA VAL A 58 2.01 17.70 -8.49
C VAL A 58 0.63 18.02 -7.92
N ARG A 59 0.19 19.26 -8.14
CA ARG A 59 -1.08 19.75 -7.61
C ARG A 59 -1.61 20.90 -8.47
N LYS A 60 -2.91 21.13 -8.38
CA LYS A 60 -3.53 22.35 -8.91
C LYS A 60 -3.29 23.51 -7.95
N PRO A 61 -3.46 24.77 -8.39
CA PRO A 61 -3.33 25.94 -7.52
C PRO A 61 -4.31 25.94 -6.33
N ASP A 62 -5.51 25.37 -6.54
CA ASP A 62 -6.60 25.28 -5.58
C ASP A 62 -6.58 24.02 -4.69
N SER A 63 -5.62 23.12 -4.88
CA SER A 63 -5.48 21.92 -4.06
C SER A 63 -5.16 22.25 -2.60
N ALA A 64 -5.79 21.53 -1.66
CA ALA A 64 -5.57 21.68 -0.22
C ALA A 64 -4.24 21.07 0.21
N PHE A 65 -3.15 21.84 0.11
CA PHE A 65 -1.81 21.36 0.42
C PHE A 65 -1.50 21.40 1.93
N THR A 66 -2.09 20.46 2.67
CA THR A 66 -1.86 20.26 4.11
C THR A 66 -0.92 19.07 4.36
N LEU A 67 -0.36 18.96 5.58
CA LEU A 67 0.48 17.81 5.93
C LEU A 67 -0.31 16.49 5.87
N ALA A 68 -1.56 16.49 6.34
CA ALA A 68 -2.43 15.32 6.29
C ALA A 68 -2.65 14.84 4.85
N ASN A 69 -3.05 15.76 3.96
CA ASN A 69 -3.25 15.47 2.54
C ASN A 69 -1.96 15.04 1.85
N PHE A 70 -0.82 15.66 2.21
CA PHE A 70 0.47 15.27 1.66
C PHE A 70 0.80 13.81 2.01
N ILE A 71 0.68 13.40 3.27
CA ILE A 71 0.96 12.01 3.67
C ILE A 71 -0.06 11.04 3.08
N GLN A 72 -1.34 11.39 3.04
CA GLN A 72 -2.37 10.57 2.40
C GLN A 72 -2.06 10.34 0.91
N ALA A 73 -1.64 11.39 0.18
CA ALA A 73 -1.26 11.27 -1.22
C ALA A 73 -0.04 10.35 -1.43
N GLN A 74 0.91 10.30 -0.48
CA GLN A 74 2.02 9.33 -0.52
C GLN A 74 1.51 7.90 -0.39
N LEU A 75 0.62 7.64 0.58
CA LEU A 75 0.03 6.31 0.81
C LEU A 75 -0.85 5.87 -0.37
N TYR A 76 -1.68 6.77 -0.90
CA TYR A 76 -2.54 6.48 -2.04
C TYR A 76 -1.72 6.19 -3.29
N ALA A 77 -0.69 6.99 -3.57
CA ALA A 77 0.21 6.75 -4.68
C ALA A 77 0.94 5.41 -4.60
N ALA A 78 1.33 4.98 -3.40
CA ALA A 78 2.00 3.70 -3.20
C ALA A 78 1.14 2.49 -3.61
N PHE A 79 -0.19 2.63 -3.55
CA PHE A 79 -1.15 1.59 -3.95
C PHE A 79 -1.77 1.83 -5.33
N ALA A 80 -1.50 2.95 -5.99
CA ALA A 80 -2.15 3.29 -7.26
C ALA A 80 -1.86 2.27 -8.37
N PRO A 81 -0.60 1.84 -8.63
CA PRO A 81 -0.34 0.78 -9.62
C PRO A 81 -1.03 -0.54 -9.28
N LEU A 82 -1.07 -0.91 -7.99
CA LEU A 82 -1.77 -2.12 -7.54
C LEU A 82 -3.28 -2.02 -7.82
N LYS A 83 -3.92 -0.88 -7.50
CA LYS A 83 -5.35 -0.66 -7.80
C LYS A 83 -5.62 -0.80 -9.29
N ILE A 84 -4.82 -0.15 -10.15
CA ILE A 84 -4.98 -0.21 -11.61
C ILE A 84 -4.88 -1.66 -12.09
N GLY A 85 -3.87 -2.41 -11.62
CA GLY A 85 -3.72 -3.83 -11.96
C GLY A 85 -4.90 -4.69 -11.49
N MET A 86 -5.37 -4.47 -10.26
CA MET A 86 -6.51 -5.20 -9.71
C MET A 86 -7.83 -4.88 -10.42
N ASP A 87 -8.02 -3.63 -10.85
CA ASP A 87 -9.20 -3.23 -11.63
C ASP A 87 -9.24 -3.94 -12.99
N ILE A 88 -8.09 -4.12 -13.65
CA ILE A 88 -7.99 -4.89 -14.88
C ILE A 88 -8.41 -6.35 -14.63
N LEU A 89 -7.84 -7.01 -13.61
CA LEU A 89 -8.19 -8.39 -13.25
C LEU A 89 -9.68 -8.55 -12.93
N LYS A 90 -10.25 -7.58 -12.22
CA LYS A 90 -11.66 -7.61 -11.82
C LYS A 90 -12.60 -7.37 -13.00
N ASN A 91 -12.32 -6.33 -13.79
CA ASN A 91 -13.25 -5.85 -14.81
C ASN A 91 -13.09 -6.58 -16.15
N GLU A 92 -11.87 -6.97 -16.51
CA GLU A 92 -11.57 -7.63 -17.79
C GLU A 92 -11.51 -9.16 -17.65
N GLU A 93 -10.97 -9.67 -16.54
CA GLU A 93 -10.81 -11.13 -16.32
C GLU A 93 -11.88 -11.74 -15.40
N GLY A 94 -12.75 -10.91 -14.80
CA GLY A 94 -13.86 -11.36 -13.97
C GLY A 94 -13.44 -11.98 -12.64
N ILE A 95 -12.22 -11.71 -12.16
CA ILE A 95 -11.71 -12.23 -10.90
C ILE A 95 -12.49 -11.64 -9.73
N LYS A 96 -12.99 -12.51 -8.85
CA LYS A 96 -13.65 -12.12 -7.59
C LYS A 96 -12.68 -12.30 -6.43
N THR A 97 -12.61 -11.30 -5.56
CA THR A 97 -11.80 -11.32 -4.35
C THR A 97 -12.70 -11.14 -3.14
N ASP A 98 -12.64 -12.11 -2.21
CA ASP A 98 -13.42 -12.05 -0.97
C ASP A 98 -12.60 -11.34 0.12
N VAL A 99 -11.32 -11.69 0.24
CA VAL A 99 -10.35 -11.12 1.20
C VAL A 99 -8.97 -11.12 0.56
N LEU A 100 -8.14 -10.13 0.88
CA LEU A 100 -6.72 -10.11 0.52
C LEU A 100 -5.85 -10.12 1.77
N ILE A 101 -4.78 -10.91 1.76
CA ILE A 101 -3.79 -10.93 2.83
C ILE A 101 -2.63 -10.02 2.44
N ALA A 102 -2.34 -9.03 3.26
CA ALA A 102 -1.28 -8.07 3.03
C ALA A 102 -0.06 -8.36 3.91
N GLN A 103 1.13 -8.27 3.30
CA GLN A 103 2.43 -8.43 3.94
C GLN A 103 3.40 -7.35 3.45
N GLY A 104 4.39 -7.01 4.26
CA GLY A 104 5.43 -6.04 3.94
C GLY A 104 5.63 -4.97 5.01
N GLY A 105 6.74 -4.23 4.90
CA GLY A 105 7.17 -3.24 5.88
C GLY A 105 6.16 -2.12 6.16
N LEU A 106 5.33 -1.75 5.17
CA LEU A 106 4.30 -0.73 5.32
C LEU A 106 3.21 -1.13 6.33
N PHE A 107 2.93 -2.44 6.46
CA PHE A 107 1.92 -2.97 7.37
C PHE A 107 2.46 -3.25 8.78
N LYS A 108 3.74 -2.95 9.05
CA LYS A 108 4.30 -2.97 10.41
C LYS A 108 3.69 -1.88 11.30
N THR A 109 3.24 -0.77 10.70
CA THR A 109 2.43 0.24 11.39
C THR A 109 0.95 -0.15 11.23
N PRO A 110 0.25 -0.54 12.31
CA PRO A 110 -1.10 -1.06 12.20
C PRO A 110 -2.09 -0.03 11.65
N VAL A 111 -3.21 -0.54 11.14
CA VAL A 111 -4.44 0.19 10.80
C VAL A 111 -4.32 1.10 9.57
N ILE A 112 -3.41 2.06 9.52
CA ILE A 112 -3.47 3.14 8.51
C ILE A 112 -3.22 2.61 7.10
N GLY A 113 -2.07 1.95 6.87
CA GLY A 113 -1.76 1.38 5.57
C GLY A 113 -2.75 0.28 5.15
N GLN A 114 -3.23 -0.49 6.13
CA GLN A 114 -4.22 -1.55 5.92
C GLN A 114 -5.59 -0.98 5.51
N GLN A 115 -6.08 0.05 6.21
CA GLN A 115 -7.36 0.69 5.94
C GLN A 115 -7.31 1.43 4.59
N VAL A 116 -6.21 2.11 4.30
CA VAL A 116 -5.99 2.76 2.99
C VAL A 116 -6.04 1.71 1.88
N LEU A 117 -5.38 0.56 2.03
CA LEU A 117 -5.42 -0.50 1.03
C LEU A 117 -6.81 -1.12 0.89
N ALA A 118 -7.53 -1.33 2.00
CA ALA A 118 -8.91 -1.82 1.98
C ALA A 118 -9.82 -0.87 1.21
N ASN A 119 -9.71 0.43 1.49
CA ASN A 119 -10.45 1.48 0.79
C ASN A 119 -10.06 1.55 -0.69
N ALA A 120 -8.76 1.44 -0.99
CA ALA A 120 -8.25 1.47 -2.35
C ALA A 120 -8.83 0.35 -3.20
N LEU A 121 -8.83 -0.90 -2.70
CA LEU A 121 -9.29 -2.06 -3.46
C LEU A 121 -10.79 -2.33 -3.32
N ASN A 122 -11.46 -1.64 -2.38
CA ASN A 122 -12.82 -1.92 -1.95
C ASN A 122 -13.02 -3.40 -1.58
N THR A 123 -12.04 -3.96 -0.88
CA THR A 123 -11.98 -5.38 -0.48
C THR A 123 -11.42 -5.46 0.95
N PRO A 124 -11.95 -6.34 1.83
CA PRO A 124 -11.36 -6.57 3.14
C PRO A 124 -9.89 -6.98 3.07
N ILE A 125 -9.05 -6.36 3.90
CA ILE A 125 -7.62 -6.67 3.98
C ILE A 125 -7.32 -7.30 5.33
N THR A 126 -6.65 -8.44 5.33
CA THR A 126 -6.14 -9.13 6.51
C THR A 126 -4.63 -8.93 6.62
N VAL A 127 -4.15 -8.55 7.79
CA VAL A 127 -2.71 -8.48 8.12
C VAL A 127 -2.44 -9.50 9.23
N MET A 128 -1.38 -10.28 9.09
CA MET A 128 -0.92 -11.23 10.11
C MET A 128 0.16 -10.58 10.99
N SER A 129 0.30 -11.02 12.25
CA SER A 129 1.39 -10.56 13.13
C SER A 129 2.79 -10.79 12.56
N THR A 130 2.95 -11.75 11.64
CA THR A 130 4.18 -12.07 10.91
C THR A 130 4.34 -11.35 9.57
N ALA A 131 3.48 -10.37 9.25
CA ALA A 131 3.45 -9.67 7.97
C ALA A 131 4.78 -8.99 7.57
N GLY A 132 5.70 -8.78 8.51
CA GLY A 132 7.01 -8.19 8.24
C GLY A 132 7.96 -9.04 7.40
N GLU A 133 7.84 -10.38 7.41
CA GLU A 133 8.86 -11.31 6.88
C GLU A 133 8.27 -12.39 5.95
N GLY A 134 7.21 -12.05 5.21
CA GLY A 134 6.40 -13.01 4.44
C GLY A 134 7.18 -14.01 3.58
N GLY A 135 8.17 -13.53 2.81
CA GLY A 135 8.97 -14.38 1.92
C GLY A 135 9.85 -15.39 2.66
N ALA A 136 10.63 -14.93 3.66
CA ALA A 136 11.49 -15.81 4.46
C ALA A 136 10.66 -16.82 5.28
N TRP A 137 9.51 -16.36 5.79
CA TRP A 137 8.56 -17.21 6.52
C TRP A 137 7.99 -18.32 5.62
N GLY A 138 7.57 -17.99 4.40
CA GLY A 138 7.08 -18.97 3.43
C GLY A 138 8.11 -20.05 3.09
N MET A 139 9.38 -19.67 2.93
CA MET A 139 10.47 -20.63 2.71
C MET A 139 10.67 -21.56 3.91
N ALA A 140 10.60 -21.04 5.13
CA ALA A 140 10.73 -21.83 6.35
C ALA A 140 9.57 -22.84 6.49
N VAL A 141 8.34 -22.42 6.21
CA VAL A 141 7.15 -23.28 6.21
C VAL A 141 7.30 -24.42 5.19
N LEU A 142 7.75 -24.13 3.97
CA LEU A 142 7.98 -25.15 2.96
C LEU A 142 9.11 -26.12 3.35
N ALA A 143 10.17 -25.64 4.00
CA ALA A 143 11.24 -26.49 4.51
C ALA A 143 10.75 -27.44 5.63
N VAL A 144 9.91 -26.95 6.53
CA VAL A 144 9.26 -27.79 7.56
C VAL A 144 8.35 -28.81 6.90
N TYR A 145 7.48 -28.40 5.96
CA TYR A 145 6.61 -29.30 5.22
C TYR A 145 7.38 -30.43 4.54
N ALA A 146 8.46 -30.09 3.83
CA ALA A 146 9.33 -31.05 3.16
C ALA A 146 10.01 -32.02 4.15
N LYS A 147 10.39 -31.55 5.35
CA LYS A 147 10.98 -32.38 6.41
C LYS A 147 9.93 -33.28 7.09
N SER A 148 8.71 -32.80 7.29
CA SER A 148 7.60 -33.57 7.88
C SER A 148 7.01 -34.61 6.93
N GLY A 149 7.32 -34.51 5.62
CA GLY A 149 6.69 -35.30 4.58
C GLY A 149 7.26 -36.71 4.40
N ASN A 150 6.54 -37.70 4.92
CA ASN A 150 6.49 -39.05 4.30
C ASN A 150 5.40 -39.15 3.20
N GLY A 151 4.97 -38.02 2.60
CA GLY A 151 4.01 -37.97 1.49
C GLY A 151 2.53 -38.23 1.85
N LYS A 152 2.14 -38.12 3.13
CA LYS A 152 0.78 -38.46 3.59
C LYS A 152 -0.19 -37.29 3.75
N GLN A 153 0.30 -36.06 3.84
CA GLN A 153 -0.52 -34.85 4.01
C GLN A 153 -0.26 -33.89 2.84
N SER A 154 -1.30 -33.27 2.32
CA SER A 154 -1.18 -32.22 1.30
C SER A 154 -0.59 -30.94 1.89
N LEU A 155 -0.09 -30.03 1.05
CA LEU A 155 0.40 -28.74 1.52
C LEU A 155 -0.74 -27.90 2.11
N GLU A 156 -1.93 -27.91 1.48
CA GLU A 156 -3.13 -27.22 1.99
C GLU A 156 -3.48 -27.70 3.40
N ASP A 157 -3.64 -29.02 3.59
CA ASP A 157 -3.96 -29.58 4.90
C ASP A 157 -2.88 -29.27 5.93
N PHE A 158 -1.60 -29.28 5.53
CA PHE A 158 -0.51 -28.95 6.42
C PHE A 158 -0.58 -27.48 6.87
N LEU A 159 -0.82 -26.56 5.94
CA LEU A 159 -0.97 -25.14 6.22
C LEU A 159 -2.15 -24.89 7.18
N ASP A 160 -3.32 -25.47 6.91
CA ASP A 160 -4.52 -25.24 7.74
C ASP A 160 -4.39 -25.87 9.14
N GLN A 161 -3.90 -27.11 9.21
CA GLN A 161 -3.94 -27.90 10.45
C GLN A 161 -2.70 -27.72 11.34
N ASN A 162 -1.59 -27.22 10.80
CA ASN A 162 -0.33 -27.11 11.55
C ASN A 162 0.20 -25.67 11.60
N VAL A 163 0.02 -24.89 10.54
CA VAL A 163 0.66 -23.57 10.43
C VAL A 163 -0.30 -22.43 10.81
N PHE A 164 -1.55 -22.49 10.36
CA PHE A 164 -2.56 -21.45 10.54
C PHE A 164 -3.68 -21.84 11.50
N THR A 165 -3.37 -22.63 12.54
CA THR A 165 -4.40 -23.07 13.51
C THR A 165 -4.97 -21.92 14.34
N HIS A 166 -4.15 -20.91 14.65
CA HIS A 166 -4.54 -19.72 15.45
C HIS A 166 -3.76 -18.47 15.02
N PRO A 167 -3.94 -17.98 13.78
CA PRO A 167 -3.19 -16.84 13.32
C PRO A 167 -3.66 -15.57 14.05
N GLU A 168 -2.77 -14.93 14.78
CA GLU A 168 -2.99 -13.54 15.21
C GLU A 168 -3.07 -12.67 13.96
N SER A 169 -4.29 -12.30 13.60
CA SER A 169 -4.59 -11.55 12.40
C SER A 169 -5.64 -10.48 12.70
N MET A 170 -5.57 -9.41 11.93
CA MET A 170 -6.51 -8.30 12.00
C MET A 170 -7.04 -8.06 10.60
N THR A 171 -8.36 -8.05 10.45
CA THR A 171 -9.03 -7.74 9.18
C THR A 171 -9.72 -6.39 9.29
N LEU A 172 -9.50 -5.52 8.30
CA LEU A 172 -10.19 -4.25 8.17
C LEU A 172 -11.02 -4.26 6.89
N SER A 173 -12.29 -3.86 7.02
CA SER A 173 -13.22 -3.71 5.91
C SER A 173 -13.09 -2.32 5.28
N PRO A 174 -13.36 -2.18 3.97
CA PRO A 174 -13.40 -0.87 3.34
C PRO A 174 -14.44 0.04 3.98
N GLU A 175 -14.09 1.31 4.14
CA GLU A 175 -14.98 2.38 4.60
C GLU A 175 -15.56 3.13 3.39
N PRO A 176 -16.89 3.31 3.29
CA PRO A 176 -17.53 3.89 2.10
C PRO A 176 -16.97 5.26 1.68
N GLU A 177 -16.68 6.14 2.65
CA GLU A 177 -16.11 7.46 2.39
C GLU A 177 -14.68 7.36 1.84
N GLY A 178 -13.85 6.50 2.43
CA GLY A 178 -12.50 6.26 1.97
C GLY A 178 -12.44 5.62 0.59
N VAL A 179 -13.36 4.69 0.29
CA VAL A 179 -13.49 4.10 -1.06
C VAL A 179 -13.83 5.19 -2.08
N SER A 180 -14.84 6.02 -1.78
CA SER A 180 -15.23 7.12 -2.67
C SER A 180 -14.10 8.14 -2.86
N GLY A 181 -13.36 8.44 -1.80
CA GLY A 181 -12.20 9.33 -1.84
C GLY A 181 -11.07 8.78 -2.70
N TYR A 182 -10.71 7.51 -2.51
CA TYR A 182 -9.69 6.84 -3.31
C TYR A 182 -10.09 6.74 -4.79
N GLU A 183 -11.36 6.45 -5.07
CA GLU A 183 -11.89 6.43 -6.44
C GLU A 183 -11.77 7.81 -7.13
N ALA A 184 -11.96 8.91 -6.39
CA ALA A 184 -11.72 10.25 -6.92
C ALA A 184 -10.22 10.52 -7.15
N PHE A 185 -9.37 10.07 -6.23
CA PHE A 185 -7.92 10.18 -6.37
C PHE A 185 -7.39 9.38 -7.56
N ILE A 186 -7.77 8.12 -7.73
CA ILE A 186 -7.19 7.23 -8.75
C ILE A 186 -7.56 7.70 -10.16
N LYS A 187 -8.79 8.17 -10.37
CA LYS A 187 -9.19 8.78 -11.65
C LYS A 187 -8.32 9.98 -12.01
N ARG A 188 -7.97 10.80 -11.02
CA ARG A 188 -7.09 11.96 -11.20
C ARG A 188 -5.63 11.53 -11.43
N TYR A 189 -5.19 10.49 -10.73
CA TYR A 189 -3.87 9.89 -10.88
C TYR A 189 -3.67 9.35 -12.31
N GLU A 190 -4.60 8.55 -12.82
CA GLU A 190 -4.54 8.02 -14.18
C GLU A 190 -4.55 9.14 -15.23
N ALA A 191 -5.41 10.14 -15.05
CA ALA A 191 -5.48 11.30 -15.94
C ALA A 191 -4.18 12.14 -15.94
N GLY A 192 -3.40 12.09 -14.85
CA GLY A 192 -2.15 12.83 -14.70
C GLY A 192 -0.89 12.05 -15.14
N LEU A 193 -0.98 10.76 -15.45
CA LEU A 193 0.14 9.95 -15.94
C LEU A 193 0.90 10.55 -17.15
N PRO A 194 0.26 11.30 -18.08
CA PRO A 194 1.00 12.00 -19.14
C PRO A 194 2.06 12.99 -18.63
N VAL A 195 1.87 13.59 -17.44
CA VAL A 195 2.85 14.48 -16.81
C VAL A 195 4.11 13.71 -16.42
N GLU A 196 3.94 12.54 -15.81
CA GLU A 196 5.05 11.63 -15.47
C GLU A 196 5.80 11.17 -16.73
N SER A 197 5.05 10.77 -17.78
CA SER A 197 5.64 10.39 -19.06
C SER A 197 6.47 11.52 -19.69
N MET A 198 6.02 12.77 -19.53
CA MET A 198 6.77 13.92 -20.01
C MET A 198 8.02 14.17 -19.18
N ALA A 199 7.95 14.04 -17.86
CA ALA A 199 9.12 14.19 -16.99
C ALA A 199 10.21 13.16 -17.36
N VAL A 200 9.83 11.90 -17.59
CA VAL A 200 10.74 10.83 -18.05
C VAL A 200 11.48 11.18 -19.35
N LYS A 201 10.86 11.95 -20.25
CA LYS A 201 11.47 12.37 -21.51
C LYS A 201 12.31 13.63 -21.39
N SER A 202 12.09 14.42 -20.35
CA SER A 202 12.60 15.80 -20.27
C SER A 202 13.83 15.93 -19.37
N ILE A 203 13.95 15.07 -18.36
CA ILE A 203 15.05 15.03 -17.38
C ILE A 203 15.44 13.59 -17.11
#